data_AF-A0A0H3ED12-F1
#
_entry.id   AF-A0A0H3ED12-F1
#
_cell.length_a   1.000
_cell.length_b   1.000
_cell.length_c   1.000
_cell.angle_alpha   90.00
_cell.angle_beta   90.00
_cell.angle_gamma   90.00
#
_symmetry.space_group_name_H-M   'P 1'
#
loop_
_entity.id
_entity.type
_entity.pdbx_description
1 polymer ?
#
loop_
_entity_poly.entity_id
_entity_poly.type
_entity_poly.pdbx_seq_one_letter_code
_entity_poly.pdbx_strand_id
1 'polypeptide(L)'
;MEPFDIAKLASYRENNRIEAKSAKGGLPRSIWETYSAFANTYGGVILLGVKEREDGTFETVGLTPVEAEHLRQDFWNTVSNRSKVSAVLPIESEVEVLEADGGMVLAIHVPRAPRDERPVYINNDLFGGTYRRRGEGDYRCTRQEISAMLRDQGAETMDSKVLDDLTVADFNTDTVRAYRNRFRAARQGSSWTDLDDERFLRAVGAAMVSREDGKLHPTFGGLLMFGNDYDIVRECPHYFLDYQETLDPTIRWTDRVHSGDGMWSGNLFDFFFRVNRKLAESLKTPFKLDGIFRVDDTPMHKAVREALANCLFNADYHGVRGVVVRRTPDKLVFENPGDIRTGIEQMRLGGVSDPRNGLVMKMFSLIDVGERAGTGVPDVFATWANAGLPEPRIEENFGEADRTILTLMLEADAKPDNNEQISDDYEQINSSNEQITDNNEQINGLNEQITERQRIVLRFVEKSPRATYDDMARAVGVSSATVRRDAEILIGRGLLKRVGSRKAGQWEVQRGEES
;
A
#
# COMPACT_ATOMS: atom_id res chain seq x y z
N MET A 1 -10.83 5.86 3.77
CA MET A 1 -11.35 7.01 2.97
C MET A 1 -12.64 7.51 3.62
N GLU A 2 -12.99 8.80 3.54
CA GLU A 2 -14.33 9.23 3.99
C GLU A 2 -15.41 8.52 3.15
N PRO A 3 -16.49 8.02 3.75
CA PRO A 3 -17.62 7.46 2.99
C PRO A 3 -18.21 8.52 2.06
N PHE A 4 -18.73 8.09 0.92
CA PHE A 4 -19.44 8.97 -0.01
C PHE A 4 -20.62 9.64 0.70
N ASP A 5 -20.75 10.94 0.52
CA ASP A 5 -21.82 11.76 1.08
C ASP A 5 -22.48 12.56 -0.04
N ILE A 6 -23.72 12.22 -0.37
CA ILE A 6 -24.46 12.86 -1.46
C ILE A 6 -24.59 14.39 -1.27
N ALA A 7 -24.58 14.89 -0.02
CA ALA A 7 -24.62 16.33 0.24
C ALA A 7 -23.36 17.06 -0.26
N LYS A 8 -22.27 16.32 -0.50
CA LYS A 8 -21.00 16.82 -1.03
C LYS A 8 -20.85 16.57 -2.54
N LEU A 9 -21.90 16.17 -3.27
CA LEU A 9 -21.84 15.77 -4.67
C LEU A 9 -20.98 16.70 -5.55
N ALA A 10 -21.24 18.02 -5.51
CA ALA A 10 -20.53 19.00 -6.33
C ALA A 10 -19.02 19.13 -6.00
N SER A 11 -18.58 18.65 -4.83
CA SER A 11 -17.16 18.65 -4.44
C SER A 11 -16.39 17.42 -4.95
N TYR A 12 -17.10 16.35 -5.31
CA TYR A 12 -16.46 15.16 -5.84
C TYR A 12 -16.01 15.35 -7.30
N ARG A 13 -15.07 14.51 -7.67
CA ARG A 13 -14.49 14.31 -9.00
C ARG A 13 -14.40 12.82 -9.24
N GLU A 14 -14.36 12.41 -10.50
CA GLU A 14 -14.00 11.04 -10.81
C GLU A 14 -12.61 10.75 -10.25
N ASN A 15 -12.42 9.53 -9.79
CA ASN A 15 -11.12 9.06 -9.32
C ASN A 15 -11.09 7.54 -9.34
N ASN A 16 -10.16 6.96 -8.62
CA ASN A 16 -9.99 5.51 -8.53
C ASN A 16 -11.08 4.79 -7.72
N ARG A 17 -12.03 5.50 -7.13
CA ARG A 17 -13.14 4.95 -6.33
C ARG A 17 -14.49 5.65 -6.55
N ILE A 18 -14.58 6.64 -7.44
CA ILE A 18 -15.83 7.32 -7.79
C ILE A 18 -15.93 7.41 -9.31
N GLU A 19 -17.05 6.95 -9.85
CA GLU A 19 -17.42 7.04 -11.27
C GLU A 19 -18.80 7.70 -11.40
N ALA A 20 -18.96 8.64 -12.31
CA ALA A 20 -20.24 9.25 -12.63
C ALA A 20 -20.73 8.82 -14.02
N LYS A 21 -21.99 8.39 -14.13
CA LYS A 21 -22.63 8.13 -15.43
C LYS A 21 -24.00 8.77 -15.48
N SER A 22 -24.28 9.45 -16.60
CA SER A 22 -25.56 10.15 -16.78
C SER A 22 -26.77 9.24 -16.61
N ALA A 23 -26.74 8.02 -17.18
CA ALA A 23 -27.84 7.05 -17.15
C ALA A 23 -29.22 7.58 -17.63
N LYS A 24 -29.24 8.76 -18.27
CA LYS A 24 -30.43 9.32 -18.90
C LYS A 24 -30.81 8.46 -20.09
N GLY A 25 -31.96 7.80 -20.02
CA GLY A 25 -32.42 6.84 -21.03
C GLY A 25 -32.14 5.36 -20.70
N GLY A 26 -31.70 5.05 -19.48
CA GLY A 26 -31.56 3.68 -18.99
C GLY A 26 -30.14 3.31 -18.54
N LEU A 27 -29.99 2.07 -18.05
CA LEU A 27 -28.74 1.59 -17.46
C LEU A 27 -27.62 1.50 -18.52
N PRO A 28 -26.53 2.29 -18.41
CA PRO A 28 -25.45 2.28 -19.40
C PRO A 28 -24.72 0.93 -19.43
N ARG A 29 -24.38 0.42 -20.63
CA ARG A 29 -23.64 -0.85 -20.75
C ARG A 29 -22.22 -0.78 -20.18
N SER A 30 -21.60 0.40 -20.19
CA SER A 30 -20.23 0.63 -19.68
C SER A 30 -20.15 0.54 -18.15
N ILE A 31 -21.27 0.52 -17.42
CA ILE A 31 -21.25 0.31 -15.96
C ILE A 31 -20.55 -0.98 -15.55
N TRP A 32 -20.65 -2.02 -16.37
CA TRP A 32 -20.14 -3.35 -16.03
C TRP A 32 -18.61 -3.44 -16.09
N GLU A 33 -17.98 -2.62 -16.92
CA GLU A 33 -16.52 -2.47 -16.94
C GLU A 33 -16.06 -1.84 -15.62
N THR A 34 -16.73 -0.76 -15.19
CA THR A 34 -16.46 -0.10 -13.90
C THR A 34 -16.77 -0.99 -12.70
N TYR A 35 -17.85 -1.78 -12.76
CA TYR A 35 -18.20 -2.74 -11.71
C TYR A 35 -17.08 -3.78 -11.53
N SER A 36 -16.59 -4.37 -12.62
CA SER A 36 -15.44 -5.29 -12.60
C SER A 36 -14.18 -4.57 -12.09
N ALA A 37 -13.92 -3.36 -12.57
CA ALA A 37 -12.76 -2.56 -12.18
C ALA A 37 -12.71 -2.26 -10.68
N PHE A 38 -13.81 -1.78 -10.10
CA PHE A 38 -13.91 -1.52 -8.67
C PHE A 38 -13.80 -2.80 -7.86
N ALA A 39 -14.52 -3.86 -8.24
CA ALA A 39 -14.47 -5.16 -7.58
C ALA A 39 -13.04 -5.72 -7.49
N ASN A 40 -12.25 -5.60 -8.55
CA ASN A 40 -10.88 -6.13 -8.61
C ASN A 40 -9.80 -5.22 -8.01
N THR A 41 -10.15 -4.00 -7.61
CA THR A 41 -9.19 -2.98 -7.15
C THR A 41 -9.46 -2.59 -5.70
N TYR A 42 -9.97 -1.39 -5.44
CA TYR A 42 -10.20 -0.86 -4.09
C TYR A 42 -11.68 -0.88 -3.68
N GLY A 43 -12.59 -1.31 -4.56
CA GLY A 43 -14.01 -0.95 -4.47
C GLY A 43 -14.24 0.54 -4.77
N GLY A 44 -15.49 0.96 -4.84
CA GLY A 44 -15.85 2.34 -5.15
C GLY A 44 -17.35 2.56 -5.15
N VAL A 45 -17.77 3.74 -5.61
CA VAL A 45 -19.17 4.10 -5.82
C VAL A 45 -19.38 4.52 -7.27
N ILE A 46 -20.41 3.95 -7.90
CA ILE A 46 -20.89 4.35 -9.22
C ILE A 46 -22.13 5.20 -9.00
N LEU A 47 -22.12 6.43 -9.51
CA LEU A 47 -23.21 7.38 -9.41
C LEU A 47 -23.96 7.44 -10.75
N LEU A 48 -25.19 6.93 -10.78
CA LEU A 48 -26.06 7.05 -11.95
C LEU A 48 -26.99 8.25 -11.81
N GLY A 49 -27.20 9.00 -12.88
CA GLY A 49 -27.93 10.27 -12.83
C GLY A 49 -27.03 11.48 -12.64
N VAL A 50 -25.72 11.30 -12.77
CA VAL A 50 -24.71 12.34 -12.57
C VAL A 50 -23.89 12.53 -13.85
N LYS A 51 -23.57 13.77 -14.18
CA LYS A 51 -22.61 14.11 -15.23
C LYS A 51 -21.52 15.01 -14.68
N GLU A 52 -20.37 14.93 -15.30
CA GLU A 52 -19.24 15.82 -15.05
C GLU A 52 -19.42 17.14 -15.81
N ARG A 53 -19.13 18.27 -15.14
CA ARG A 53 -19.06 19.60 -15.73
C ARG A 53 -17.68 19.84 -16.35
N GLU A 54 -17.55 20.92 -17.10
CA GLU A 54 -16.26 21.32 -17.70
C GLU A 54 -15.15 21.58 -16.67
N ASP A 55 -15.50 21.94 -15.42
CA ASP A 55 -14.55 22.15 -14.31
C ASP A 55 -14.30 20.87 -13.47
N GLY A 56 -14.78 19.73 -13.97
CA GLY A 56 -14.74 18.41 -13.34
C GLY A 56 -15.80 18.19 -12.27
N THR A 57 -16.52 19.23 -11.79
CA THR A 57 -17.53 19.03 -10.73
C THR A 57 -18.67 18.15 -11.21
N PHE A 58 -19.32 17.47 -10.28
CA PHE A 58 -20.52 16.70 -10.57
C PHE A 58 -21.78 17.53 -10.49
N GLU A 59 -22.73 17.23 -11.36
CA GLU A 59 -24.11 17.70 -11.28
C GLU A 59 -25.10 16.61 -11.67
N THR A 60 -26.32 16.71 -11.15
CA THR A 60 -27.37 15.76 -11.50
C THR A 60 -27.93 16.04 -12.90
N VAL A 61 -28.43 15.00 -13.57
CA VAL A 61 -29.09 15.11 -14.88
C VAL A 61 -30.62 15.23 -14.77
N GLY A 62 -31.12 15.29 -13.54
CA GLY A 62 -32.54 15.44 -13.21
C GLY A 62 -33.37 14.17 -13.40
N LEU A 63 -32.88 12.99 -12.96
CA LEU A 63 -33.70 11.78 -12.96
C LEU A 63 -34.90 11.95 -12.03
N THR A 64 -36.06 11.48 -12.46
CA THR A 64 -37.25 11.37 -11.62
C THR A 64 -37.13 10.19 -10.64
N PRO A 65 -37.90 10.17 -9.53
CA PRO A 65 -37.95 9.02 -8.63
C PRO A 65 -38.28 7.70 -9.33
N VAL A 66 -39.15 7.75 -10.34
CA VAL A 66 -39.57 6.56 -11.12
C VAL A 66 -38.42 6.05 -12.00
N GLU A 67 -37.69 6.95 -12.66
CA GLU A 67 -36.53 6.57 -13.48
C GLU A 67 -35.40 5.98 -12.63
N ALA A 68 -35.10 6.59 -11.47
CA ALA A 68 -34.07 6.08 -10.57
C ALA A 68 -34.42 4.69 -10.01
N GLU A 69 -35.68 4.45 -9.66
CA GLU A 69 -36.14 3.14 -9.21
C GLU A 69 -36.07 2.09 -10.33
N HIS A 70 -36.41 2.46 -11.56
CA HIS A 70 -36.27 1.57 -12.72
C HIS A 70 -34.80 1.20 -12.97
N LEU A 71 -33.87 2.15 -12.87
CA LEU A 71 -32.43 1.87 -12.94
C LEU A 71 -31.97 0.90 -11.85
N ARG A 72 -32.49 1.05 -10.62
CA ARG A 72 -32.19 0.15 -9.50
C ARG A 72 -32.67 -1.26 -9.79
N GLN A 73 -33.89 -1.41 -10.30
CA GLN A 73 -34.43 -2.71 -10.69
C GLN A 73 -33.62 -3.36 -11.84
N ASP A 74 -33.28 -2.58 -12.87
CA ASP A 74 -32.45 -3.04 -13.99
C ASP A 74 -31.06 -3.49 -13.53
N PHE A 75 -30.46 -2.75 -12.61
CA PHE A 75 -29.18 -3.12 -11.99
C PHE A 75 -29.27 -4.46 -11.28
N TRP A 76 -30.24 -4.65 -10.38
CA TRP A 76 -30.42 -5.90 -9.63
C TRP A 76 -30.71 -7.11 -10.52
N ASN A 77 -31.54 -6.94 -11.55
CA ASN A 77 -31.82 -7.98 -12.54
C ASN A 77 -30.54 -8.40 -13.30
N THR A 78 -29.69 -7.42 -13.62
CA THR A 78 -28.50 -7.66 -14.44
C THR A 78 -27.32 -8.19 -13.62
N VAL A 79 -27.06 -7.63 -12.43
CA VAL A 79 -25.98 -8.09 -11.53
C VAL A 79 -26.25 -9.51 -11.04
N SER A 80 -27.51 -9.89 -10.83
CA SER A 80 -27.88 -11.26 -10.43
C SER A 80 -27.66 -12.30 -11.54
N ASN A 81 -27.42 -11.86 -12.78
CA ASN A 81 -27.15 -12.77 -13.89
C ASN A 81 -25.67 -13.17 -13.93
N ARG A 82 -25.38 -14.42 -13.53
CA ARG A 82 -24.02 -14.99 -13.53
C ARG A 82 -23.35 -15.09 -14.89
N SER A 83 -24.12 -15.05 -15.98
CA SER A 83 -23.54 -14.94 -17.33
C SER A 83 -23.07 -13.53 -17.66
N LYS A 84 -23.51 -12.54 -16.90
CA LYS A 84 -23.17 -11.13 -17.07
C LYS A 84 -22.06 -10.67 -16.14
N VAL A 85 -22.09 -11.05 -14.87
CA VAL A 85 -21.02 -10.79 -13.88
C VAL A 85 -20.69 -12.05 -13.10
N SER A 86 -19.41 -12.29 -12.83
CA SER A 86 -18.95 -13.48 -12.12
C SER A 86 -19.06 -13.38 -10.59
N ALA A 87 -19.49 -12.26 -10.04
CA ALA A 87 -19.66 -12.05 -8.60
C ALA A 87 -20.76 -11.02 -8.34
N VAL A 88 -21.66 -11.34 -7.41
CA VAL A 88 -22.70 -10.41 -6.93
C VAL A 88 -22.21 -9.89 -5.59
N LEU A 89 -21.74 -8.66 -5.56
CA LEU A 89 -21.01 -8.12 -4.41
C LEU A 89 -21.85 -7.16 -3.57
N PRO A 90 -22.53 -6.14 -4.16
CA PRO A 90 -23.29 -5.20 -3.35
C PRO A 90 -24.46 -5.88 -2.64
N ILE A 91 -24.76 -5.42 -1.43
CA ILE A 91 -26.01 -5.75 -0.72
C ILE A 91 -27.08 -4.67 -0.95
N GLU A 92 -28.33 -4.94 -0.55
CA GLU A 92 -29.46 -4.01 -0.76
C GLU A 92 -29.20 -2.59 -0.23
N SER A 93 -28.57 -2.48 0.95
CA SER A 93 -28.23 -1.20 1.57
C SER A 93 -27.04 -0.48 0.92
N GLU A 94 -26.38 -1.10 -0.07
CA GLU A 94 -25.28 -0.49 -0.82
C GLU A 94 -25.75 0.08 -2.16
N VAL A 95 -27.05 -0.01 -2.45
CA VAL A 95 -27.67 0.49 -3.69
C VAL A 95 -28.82 1.43 -3.34
N GLU A 96 -28.51 2.72 -3.26
CA GLU A 96 -29.40 3.73 -2.70
C GLU A 96 -29.84 4.77 -3.74
N VAL A 97 -31.14 5.10 -3.74
CA VAL A 97 -31.68 6.24 -4.49
C VAL A 97 -31.65 7.46 -3.57
N LEU A 98 -30.87 8.46 -3.95
CA LEU A 98 -30.61 9.67 -3.16
C LEU A 98 -31.04 10.91 -3.94
N GLU A 99 -31.54 11.92 -3.23
CA GLU A 99 -31.93 13.21 -3.84
C GLU A 99 -30.77 14.22 -3.76
N ALA A 100 -30.45 14.87 -4.88
CA ALA A 100 -29.45 15.93 -4.97
C ALA A 100 -29.81 16.95 -6.06
N ASP A 101 -29.60 18.24 -5.80
CA ASP A 101 -29.80 19.34 -6.77
C ASP A 101 -31.15 19.28 -7.53
N GLY A 102 -32.23 18.84 -6.87
CA GLY A 102 -33.56 18.73 -7.46
C GLY A 102 -33.77 17.55 -8.43
N GLY A 103 -32.86 16.56 -8.42
CA GLY A 103 -32.96 15.30 -9.16
C GLY A 103 -32.57 14.10 -8.30
N MET A 104 -32.81 12.90 -8.84
CA MET A 104 -32.41 11.64 -8.19
C MET A 104 -31.08 11.12 -8.73
N VAL A 105 -30.31 10.49 -7.84
CA VAL A 105 -29.04 9.81 -8.11
C VAL A 105 -29.14 8.40 -7.54
N LEU A 106 -28.82 7.39 -8.35
CA LEU A 106 -28.65 6.03 -7.84
C LEU A 106 -27.16 5.81 -7.52
N ALA A 107 -26.83 5.71 -6.24
CA ALA A 107 -25.50 5.41 -5.76
C ALA A 107 -25.35 3.90 -5.57
N ILE A 108 -24.41 3.28 -6.30
CA ILE A 108 -24.10 1.86 -6.22
C ILE A 108 -22.71 1.71 -5.62
N HIS A 109 -22.64 1.30 -4.36
CA HIS A 109 -21.39 0.96 -3.71
C HIS A 109 -20.96 -0.45 -4.14
N VAL A 110 -19.84 -0.53 -4.85
CA VAL A 110 -19.22 -1.79 -5.26
C VAL A 110 -18.08 -2.07 -4.31
N PRO A 111 -18.20 -3.03 -3.37
CA PRO A 111 -17.11 -3.36 -2.48
C PRO A 111 -15.97 -4.02 -3.27
N ARG A 112 -14.75 -3.97 -2.72
CA ARG A 112 -13.66 -4.81 -3.22
C ARG A 112 -14.09 -6.26 -3.04
N ALA A 113 -14.01 -7.05 -4.10
CA ALA A 113 -14.33 -8.46 -4.04
C ALA A 113 -13.37 -9.18 -3.09
N PRO A 114 -13.86 -10.14 -2.29
CA PRO A 114 -12.98 -10.96 -1.49
C PRO A 114 -12.04 -11.76 -2.40
N ARG A 115 -10.89 -12.13 -1.86
CA ARG A 115 -9.79 -12.75 -2.64
C ARG A 115 -10.23 -14.01 -3.38
N ASP A 116 -11.10 -14.81 -2.77
CA ASP A 116 -11.66 -16.05 -3.31
C ASP A 116 -12.70 -15.84 -4.42
N GLU A 117 -13.20 -14.62 -4.62
CA GLU A 117 -14.07 -14.25 -5.74
C GLU A 117 -13.34 -13.47 -6.85
N ARG A 118 -12.09 -13.03 -6.62
CA ARG A 118 -11.27 -12.39 -7.66
C ARG A 118 -10.63 -13.44 -8.57
N PRO A 119 -10.55 -13.20 -9.89
CA PRO A 119 -11.01 -12.01 -10.61
C PRO A 119 -12.53 -11.97 -10.83
N VAL A 120 -13.11 -10.78 -10.66
CA VAL A 120 -14.49 -10.48 -11.05
C VAL A 120 -14.51 -10.06 -12.52
N TYR A 121 -15.21 -10.81 -13.36
CA TYR A 121 -15.24 -10.63 -14.81
C TYR A 121 -16.67 -10.55 -15.35
N ILE A 122 -16.81 -9.99 -16.55
CA ILE A 122 -18.10 -9.78 -17.21
C ILE A 122 -18.29 -10.66 -18.45
N ASN A 123 -19.55 -10.90 -18.82
CA ASN A 123 -19.97 -11.61 -20.04
C ASN A 123 -19.39 -13.02 -20.22
N ASN A 124 -19.10 -13.75 -19.13
CA ASN A 124 -18.43 -15.05 -19.17
C ASN A 124 -17.06 -15.07 -19.87
N ASP A 125 -16.38 -13.93 -19.93
CA ASP A 125 -15.05 -13.82 -20.52
C ASP A 125 -14.02 -13.45 -19.44
N LEU A 126 -13.30 -14.44 -18.93
CA LEU A 126 -12.27 -14.24 -17.91
C LEU A 126 -11.15 -13.31 -18.40
N PHE A 127 -10.72 -13.42 -19.66
CA PHE A 127 -9.56 -12.67 -20.16
C PHE A 127 -9.93 -11.35 -20.82
N GLY A 128 -11.08 -11.28 -21.49
CA GLY A 128 -11.60 -10.04 -22.10
C GLY A 128 -12.56 -9.26 -21.21
N GLY A 129 -13.08 -9.86 -20.14
CA GLY A 129 -14.07 -9.28 -19.25
C GLY A 129 -13.56 -8.89 -17.85
N THR A 130 -12.27 -9.05 -17.55
CA THR A 130 -11.68 -8.61 -16.28
C THR A 130 -11.08 -7.22 -16.42
N TYR A 131 -11.51 -6.29 -15.57
CA TYR A 131 -11.02 -4.92 -15.53
C TYR A 131 -10.47 -4.56 -14.15
N ARG A 132 -9.59 -3.55 -14.11
CA ARG A 132 -9.10 -2.87 -12.91
C ARG A 132 -9.15 -1.37 -13.13
N ARG A 133 -9.10 -0.61 -12.02
CA ARG A 133 -9.15 0.85 -12.02
C ARG A 133 -7.75 1.43 -11.89
N ARG A 134 -7.37 2.36 -12.77
CA ARG A 134 -6.12 3.13 -12.68
C ARG A 134 -6.40 4.61 -12.93
N GLY A 135 -6.22 5.43 -11.89
CA GLY A 135 -6.71 6.82 -11.92
C GLY A 135 -8.23 6.81 -12.11
N GLU A 136 -8.71 7.53 -13.12
CA GLU A 136 -10.13 7.61 -13.50
C GLU A 136 -10.52 6.52 -14.54
N GLY A 137 -9.57 5.80 -15.11
CA GLY A 137 -9.83 4.85 -16.19
C GLY A 137 -10.05 3.41 -15.74
N ASP A 138 -10.95 2.72 -16.44
CA ASP A 138 -11.09 1.26 -16.39
C ASP A 138 -10.20 0.65 -17.48
N TYR A 139 -9.27 -0.22 -17.10
CA TYR A 139 -8.41 -0.92 -18.06
C TYR A 139 -8.61 -2.43 -17.97
N ARG A 140 -8.51 -3.09 -19.13
CA ARG A 140 -8.57 -4.55 -19.20
C ARG A 140 -7.30 -5.13 -18.59
N CYS A 141 -7.47 -6.08 -17.67
CA CYS A 141 -6.35 -6.75 -17.05
C CYS A 141 -5.52 -7.54 -18.06
N THR A 142 -4.21 -7.52 -17.86
CA THR A 142 -3.29 -8.42 -18.53
C THR A 142 -3.49 -9.86 -18.07
N ARG A 143 -2.98 -10.83 -18.85
CA ARG A 143 -2.99 -12.24 -18.44
C ARG A 143 -2.22 -12.46 -17.13
N GLN A 144 -1.17 -11.68 -16.87
CA GLN A 144 -0.37 -11.81 -15.66
C GLN A 144 -1.15 -11.37 -14.42
N GLU A 145 -1.88 -10.24 -14.48
CA GLU A 145 -2.74 -9.77 -13.40
C GLU A 145 -3.85 -10.80 -13.09
N ILE A 146 -4.50 -11.33 -14.13
CA ILE A 146 -5.53 -12.38 -13.97
C ILE A 146 -4.93 -13.63 -13.33
N SER A 147 -3.75 -14.05 -13.78
CA SER A 147 -3.06 -15.23 -13.23
C SER A 147 -2.66 -15.03 -11.77
N ALA A 148 -2.27 -13.80 -11.38
CA ALA A 148 -1.97 -13.47 -9.98
C ALA A 148 -3.23 -13.57 -9.10
N MET A 149 -4.37 -13.03 -9.56
CA MET A 149 -5.64 -13.18 -8.83
C MET A 149 -6.04 -14.64 -8.66
N LEU A 150 -5.91 -15.46 -9.71
CA LEU A 150 -6.22 -16.89 -9.65
C LEU A 150 -5.30 -17.67 -8.69
N ARG A 151 -3.99 -17.35 -8.66
CA ARG A 151 -3.06 -17.95 -7.68
C ARG A 151 -3.43 -17.59 -6.25
N ASP A 152 -3.94 -16.39 -6.05
CA ASP A 152 -4.36 -15.90 -4.75
C ASP A 152 -5.70 -16.49 -4.30
N GLN A 153 -6.54 -16.98 -5.20
CA GLN A 153 -7.88 -17.49 -4.90
C GLN A 153 -7.89 -18.70 -3.94
N GLY A 154 -6.86 -19.54 -3.98
CA GLY A 154 -6.78 -20.80 -3.23
C GLY A 154 -6.77 -20.61 -1.71
N ALA A 155 -7.40 -21.54 -0.98
CA ALA A 155 -7.33 -21.57 0.49
C ALA A 155 -5.94 -21.99 1.00
N GLU A 156 -5.27 -22.89 0.27
CA GLU A 156 -3.87 -23.23 0.50
C GLU A 156 -2.97 -22.20 -0.21
N THR A 157 -1.92 -21.76 0.47
CA THR A 157 -0.94 -20.84 -0.11
C THR A 157 -0.08 -21.56 -1.14
N MET A 158 0.30 -20.87 -2.22
CA MET A 158 1.06 -21.46 -3.32
C MET A 158 2.41 -22.07 -2.88
N ASP A 159 2.97 -21.59 -1.78
CA ASP A 159 4.19 -22.13 -1.19
C ASP A 159 4.04 -23.54 -0.60
N SER A 160 2.83 -24.09 -0.50
CA SER A 160 2.58 -25.50 -0.14
C SER A 160 2.77 -26.49 -1.28
N LYS A 161 2.87 -26.03 -2.54
CA LYS A 161 3.07 -26.89 -3.73
C LYS A 161 4.26 -27.83 -3.50
N VAL A 162 4.06 -29.13 -3.69
CA VAL A 162 5.14 -30.12 -3.70
C VAL A 162 5.86 -30.07 -5.05
N LEU A 163 7.19 -30.09 -5.02
CA LEU A 163 8.04 -30.01 -6.21
C LEU A 163 8.63 -31.39 -6.51
N ASP A 164 7.88 -32.22 -7.25
CA ASP A 164 8.22 -33.61 -7.52
C ASP A 164 9.52 -33.78 -8.35
N ASP A 165 9.89 -32.76 -9.12
CA ASP A 165 11.12 -32.74 -9.92
C ASP A 165 12.39 -32.48 -9.10
N LEU A 166 12.26 -32.14 -7.80
CA LEU A 166 13.36 -31.84 -6.89
C LEU A 166 13.36 -32.79 -5.70
N THR A 167 14.51 -32.95 -5.07
CA THR A 167 14.69 -33.75 -3.86
C THR A 167 15.13 -32.88 -2.69
N VAL A 168 15.01 -33.38 -1.45
CA VAL A 168 15.53 -32.65 -0.28
C VAL A 168 17.05 -32.45 -0.30
N ALA A 169 17.77 -33.20 -1.14
CA ALA A 169 19.20 -33.01 -1.36
C ALA A 169 19.52 -31.71 -2.12
N ASP A 170 18.55 -31.12 -2.81
CA ASP A 170 18.69 -29.85 -3.53
C ASP A 170 18.59 -28.63 -2.59
N PHE A 171 18.32 -28.84 -1.30
CA PHE A 171 18.46 -27.78 -0.30
C PHE A 171 19.92 -27.46 0.00
N ASN A 172 20.20 -26.18 0.18
CA ASN A 172 21.44 -25.67 0.74
C ASN A 172 21.61 -26.16 2.19
N THR A 173 22.52 -27.12 2.37
CA THR A 173 22.72 -27.82 3.66
C THR A 173 23.15 -26.87 4.78
N ASP A 174 23.96 -25.85 4.47
CA ASP A 174 24.41 -24.89 5.47
C ASP A 174 23.26 -23.99 5.95
N THR A 175 22.37 -23.59 5.03
CA THR A 175 21.15 -22.84 5.37
C THR A 175 20.25 -23.68 6.28
N VAL A 176 19.99 -24.94 5.94
CA VAL A 176 19.17 -25.86 6.76
C VAL A 176 19.77 -26.03 8.15
N ARG A 177 21.09 -26.21 8.26
CA ARG A 177 21.80 -26.32 9.54
C ARG A 177 21.68 -25.03 10.35
N ALA A 178 21.86 -23.87 9.72
CA ALA A 178 21.76 -22.57 10.36
C ALA A 178 20.34 -22.27 10.87
N TYR A 179 19.32 -22.66 10.10
CA TYR A 179 17.92 -22.58 10.52
C TYR A 179 17.65 -23.51 11.70
N ARG A 180 18.09 -24.77 11.63
CA ARG A 180 17.90 -25.75 12.69
C ARG A 180 18.52 -25.32 14.02
N ASN A 181 19.69 -24.68 13.98
CA ASN A 181 20.33 -24.12 15.17
C ASN A 181 19.49 -23.00 15.80
N ARG A 182 18.93 -22.10 14.99
CA ARG A 182 18.03 -21.03 15.48
C ARG A 182 16.73 -21.60 16.03
N PHE A 183 16.16 -22.60 15.38
CA PHE A 183 14.98 -23.32 15.87
C PHE A 183 15.22 -23.89 17.26
N ARG A 184 16.35 -24.56 17.48
CA ARG A 184 16.70 -25.12 18.81
C ARG A 184 16.82 -24.04 19.88
N ALA A 185 17.36 -22.88 19.53
CA ALA A 185 17.50 -21.75 20.46
C ALA A 185 16.14 -21.13 20.82
N ALA A 186 15.25 -20.95 19.84
CA ALA A 186 13.91 -20.38 20.01
C ALA A 186 12.92 -21.34 20.67
N ARG A 187 13.00 -22.63 20.35
CA ARG A 187 12.03 -23.67 20.74
C ARG A 187 12.63 -24.68 21.72
N GLN A 188 13.17 -24.17 22.83
CA GLN A 188 13.73 -25.01 23.90
C GLN A 188 12.69 -26.02 24.40
N GLY A 189 13.07 -27.30 24.48
CA GLY A 189 12.17 -28.39 24.90
C GLY A 189 11.18 -28.86 23.83
N SER A 190 11.26 -28.37 22.59
CA SER A 190 10.45 -28.90 21.48
C SER A 190 10.78 -30.35 21.18
N SER A 191 9.76 -31.17 20.95
CA SER A 191 9.88 -32.56 20.51
C SER A 191 10.50 -32.71 19.11
N TRP A 192 10.68 -31.61 18.38
CA TRP A 192 11.27 -31.61 17.03
C TRP A 192 12.79 -31.47 17.04
N THR A 193 13.38 -31.11 18.19
CA THR A 193 14.82 -30.86 18.35
C THR A 193 15.69 -32.06 17.94
N ASP A 194 15.21 -33.26 18.26
CA ASP A 194 15.92 -34.54 18.12
C ASP A 194 15.46 -35.36 16.91
N LEU A 195 14.61 -34.82 16.04
CA LEU A 195 14.21 -35.49 14.80
C LEU A 195 15.41 -35.71 13.86
N ASP A 196 15.37 -36.70 12.98
CA ASP A 196 16.28 -36.72 11.84
C ASP A 196 15.97 -35.57 10.87
N ASP A 197 16.87 -35.32 9.91
CA ASP A 197 16.75 -34.16 9.00
C ASP A 197 15.47 -34.22 8.15
N GLU A 198 15.10 -35.39 7.63
CA GLU A 198 13.89 -35.56 6.81
C GLU A 198 12.61 -35.28 7.62
N ARG A 199 12.51 -35.85 8.83
CA ARG A 199 11.38 -35.60 9.73
C ARG A 199 11.33 -34.15 10.19
N PHE A 200 12.48 -33.52 10.43
CA PHE A 200 12.55 -32.11 10.78
C PHE A 200 12.05 -31.22 9.64
N LEU A 201 12.54 -31.42 8.41
CA LEU A 201 12.09 -30.70 7.21
C LEU A 201 10.58 -30.85 6.99
N ARG A 202 10.04 -32.05 7.22
CA ARG A 202 8.59 -32.30 7.17
C ARG A 202 7.82 -31.57 8.27
N ALA A 203 8.32 -31.55 9.50
CA ALA A 203 7.66 -30.92 10.64
C ALA A 203 7.53 -29.40 10.46
N VAL A 204 8.62 -28.75 10.01
CA VAL A 204 8.62 -27.30 9.76
C VAL A 204 7.81 -26.94 8.52
N GLY A 205 7.62 -27.89 7.60
CA GLY A 205 6.83 -27.74 6.37
C GLY A 205 7.67 -27.44 5.14
N ALA A 206 9.00 -27.55 5.22
CA ALA A 206 9.89 -27.34 4.08
C ALA A 206 9.79 -28.47 3.05
N ALA A 207 9.44 -29.67 3.48
CA ALA A 207 9.27 -30.82 2.61
C ALA A 207 7.97 -31.58 2.94
N MET A 208 7.37 -32.23 1.95
CA MET A 208 6.15 -33.04 2.10
C MET A 208 6.28 -34.34 1.32
N VAL A 209 5.55 -35.36 1.75
CA VAL A 209 5.51 -36.63 1.03
C VAL A 209 4.62 -36.46 -0.20
N SER A 210 5.20 -36.67 -1.38
CA SER A 210 4.48 -36.62 -2.65
C SER A 210 3.37 -37.66 -2.68
N ARG A 211 2.24 -37.26 -3.24
CA ARG A 211 1.14 -38.19 -3.52
C ARG A 211 1.39 -39.02 -4.78
N GLU A 212 2.31 -38.59 -5.64
CA GLU A 212 2.62 -39.26 -6.91
C GLU A 212 3.55 -40.44 -6.72
N ASP A 213 4.68 -40.24 -6.04
CA ASP A 213 5.72 -41.28 -5.90
C ASP A 213 5.95 -41.77 -4.46
N GLY A 214 5.27 -41.16 -3.49
CA GLY A 214 5.36 -41.52 -2.07
C GLY A 214 6.67 -41.14 -1.38
N LYS A 215 7.54 -40.33 -2.00
CA LYS A 215 8.81 -39.88 -1.43
C LYS A 215 8.72 -38.47 -0.88
N LEU A 216 9.75 -38.06 -0.13
CA LEU A 216 9.84 -36.72 0.44
C LEU A 216 10.42 -35.74 -0.58
N HIS A 217 9.66 -34.72 -0.92
CA HIS A 217 10.03 -33.67 -1.88
C HIS A 217 9.95 -32.29 -1.23
N PRO A 218 10.76 -31.32 -1.69
CA PRO A 218 10.62 -29.93 -1.28
C PRO A 218 9.19 -29.42 -1.53
N THR A 219 8.71 -28.60 -0.61
CA THR A 219 7.62 -27.66 -0.93
C THR A 219 8.22 -26.44 -1.62
N PHE A 220 7.40 -25.68 -2.36
CA PHE A 220 7.85 -24.42 -2.94
C PHE A 220 8.35 -23.44 -1.87
N GLY A 221 7.69 -23.36 -0.71
CA GLY A 221 8.16 -22.57 0.43
C GLY A 221 9.49 -23.07 1.01
N GLY A 222 9.70 -24.40 1.03
CA GLY A 222 10.98 -25.00 1.38
C GLY A 222 12.10 -24.63 0.40
N LEU A 223 11.81 -24.65 -0.90
CA LEU A 223 12.76 -24.22 -1.94
C LEU A 223 13.11 -22.73 -1.77
N LEU A 224 12.11 -21.86 -1.55
CA LEU A 224 12.36 -20.44 -1.27
C LEU A 224 13.21 -20.23 -0.01
N MET A 225 12.96 -20.99 1.05
CA MET A 225 13.68 -20.82 2.33
C MET A 225 15.08 -21.39 2.34
N PHE A 226 15.30 -22.54 1.69
CA PHE A 226 16.49 -23.36 1.86
C PHE A 226 17.16 -23.78 0.56
N GLY A 227 16.58 -23.50 -0.61
CA GLY A 227 17.19 -23.80 -1.91
C GLY A 227 18.39 -22.92 -2.23
N ASN A 228 18.93 -23.10 -3.43
CA ASN A 228 19.86 -22.17 -4.03
C ASN A 228 19.14 -21.35 -5.11
N ASP A 229 19.61 -20.13 -5.39
CA ASP A 229 19.02 -19.23 -6.38
C ASP A 229 18.83 -19.89 -7.74
N TYR A 230 19.82 -20.66 -8.20
CA TYR A 230 19.78 -21.34 -9.49
C TYR A 230 18.69 -22.43 -9.58
N ASP A 231 18.24 -22.99 -8.45
CA ASP A 231 17.09 -23.91 -8.41
C ASP A 231 15.78 -23.15 -8.26
N ILE A 232 15.78 -22.07 -7.45
CA ILE A 232 14.61 -21.21 -7.26
C ILE A 232 14.18 -20.57 -8.59
N VAL A 233 15.13 -20.07 -9.41
CA VAL A 233 14.82 -19.43 -10.70
C VAL A 233 14.27 -20.40 -11.75
N ARG A 234 14.43 -21.72 -11.56
CA ARG A 234 13.80 -22.71 -12.43
C ARG A 234 12.29 -22.76 -12.22
N GLU A 235 11.82 -22.60 -10.99
CA GLU A 235 10.38 -22.48 -10.70
C GLU A 235 9.86 -21.04 -10.81
N CYS A 236 10.70 -20.04 -10.51
CA CYS A 236 10.33 -18.64 -10.53
C CYS A 236 11.35 -17.83 -11.35
N PRO A 237 11.23 -17.77 -12.69
CA PRO A 237 12.24 -17.17 -13.57
C PRO A 237 12.60 -15.71 -13.28
N HIS A 238 11.71 -14.96 -12.63
CA HIS A 238 11.91 -13.56 -12.24
C HIS A 238 12.23 -13.40 -10.75
N TYR A 239 12.50 -14.49 -10.04
CA TYR A 239 12.91 -14.46 -8.65
C TYR A 239 14.18 -13.63 -8.49
N PHE A 240 14.10 -12.61 -7.66
CA PHE A 240 15.23 -11.76 -7.34
C PHE A 240 15.01 -11.14 -5.97
N LEU A 241 16.05 -11.16 -5.15
CA LEU A 241 16.10 -10.40 -3.90
C LEU A 241 17.22 -9.37 -4.03
N ASP A 242 16.93 -8.12 -3.70
CA ASP A 242 17.89 -7.03 -3.83
C ASP A 242 17.83 -6.10 -2.63
N TYR A 243 18.92 -6.00 -1.90
CA TYR A 243 19.14 -4.93 -0.93
C TYR A 243 20.07 -3.91 -1.56
N GLN A 244 19.64 -2.64 -1.58
CA GLN A 244 20.38 -1.53 -2.16
C GLN A 244 20.58 -0.45 -1.09
N GLU A 245 21.82 -0.08 -0.83
CA GLU A 245 22.16 1.00 0.09
C GLU A 245 22.83 2.15 -0.67
N THR A 246 22.36 3.36 -0.42
CA THR A 246 22.93 4.59 -0.98
C THR A 246 23.05 5.64 0.12
N LEU A 247 24.17 5.65 0.84
CA LEU A 247 24.45 6.64 1.89
C LEU A 247 25.28 7.83 1.39
N ASP A 248 25.96 7.66 0.26
CA ASP A 248 26.70 8.71 -0.43
C ASP A 248 26.03 8.96 -1.78
N PRO A 249 25.49 10.18 -2.05
CA PRO A 249 24.78 10.47 -3.30
C PRO A 249 25.67 10.40 -4.54
N THR A 250 27.01 10.36 -4.39
CA THR A 250 27.95 10.23 -5.51
C THR A 250 28.20 8.78 -5.91
N ILE A 251 27.80 7.82 -5.08
CA ILE A 251 27.99 6.39 -5.30
C ILE A 251 26.63 5.76 -5.59
N ARG A 252 26.52 5.03 -6.70
CA ARG A 252 25.27 4.35 -7.07
C ARG A 252 24.74 3.47 -5.94
N TRP A 253 25.62 2.62 -5.39
CA TRP A 253 25.34 1.80 -4.22
C TRP A 253 26.58 1.77 -3.31
N THR A 254 26.44 2.26 -2.08
CA THR A 254 27.47 2.12 -1.04
C THR A 254 27.59 0.68 -0.55
N ASP A 255 26.50 -0.08 -0.65
CA ASP A 255 26.45 -1.51 -0.39
C ASP A 255 25.29 -2.14 -1.18
N ARG A 256 25.44 -3.41 -1.58
CA ARG A 256 24.40 -4.16 -2.29
C ARG A 256 24.50 -5.64 -1.98
N VAL A 257 23.36 -6.28 -1.75
CA VAL A 257 23.25 -7.74 -1.63
C VAL A 257 22.16 -8.21 -2.57
N HIS A 258 22.47 -9.12 -3.50
CA HIS A 258 21.45 -9.70 -4.37
C HIS A 258 21.58 -11.20 -4.52
N SER A 259 20.45 -11.88 -4.79
CA SER A 259 20.37 -13.35 -4.78
C SER A 259 21.13 -14.04 -5.92
N GLY A 260 21.49 -13.31 -6.98
CA GLY A 260 22.16 -13.86 -8.17
C GLY A 260 23.66 -13.52 -8.30
N ASP A 261 24.35 -13.16 -7.21
CA ASP A 261 25.78 -12.82 -7.23
C ASP A 261 26.71 -14.05 -7.14
N GLY A 262 26.16 -15.23 -6.87
CA GLY A 262 26.90 -16.48 -6.69
C GLY A 262 27.76 -16.55 -5.42
N MET A 263 27.64 -15.58 -4.50
CA MET A 263 28.44 -15.50 -3.27
C MET A 263 27.77 -16.17 -2.07
N TRP A 264 26.49 -16.49 -2.19
CA TRP A 264 25.66 -17.11 -1.16
C TRP A 264 24.47 -17.83 -1.80
N SER A 265 23.67 -18.50 -0.99
CA SER A 265 22.55 -19.34 -1.45
C SER A 265 21.46 -18.61 -2.23
N GLY A 266 21.29 -17.30 -2.04
CA GLY A 266 20.21 -16.52 -2.64
C GLY A 266 18.81 -16.79 -2.08
N ASN A 267 18.66 -17.62 -1.05
CA ASN A 267 17.36 -17.97 -0.45
C ASN A 267 16.84 -16.95 0.57
N LEU A 268 15.55 -17.06 0.93
CA LEU A 268 14.89 -16.11 1.82
C LEU A 268 15.50 -16.07 3.22
N PHE A 269 15.91 -17.22 3.76
CA PHE A 269 16.49 -17.30 5.10
C PHE A 269 17.80 -16.52 5.18
N ASP A 270 18.73 -16.79 4.26
CA ASP A 270 20.01 -16.12 4.25
C ASP A 270 19.87 -14.63 3.91
N PHE A 271 18.97 -14.27 2.99
CA PHE A 271 18.67 -12.88 2.66
C PHE A 271 18.21 -12.13 3.90
N PHE A 272 17.21 -12.67 4.60
CA PHE A 272 16.64 -12.06 5.79
C PHE A 272 17.72 -11.75 6.82
N PHE A 273 18.57 -12.71 7.20
CA PHE A 273 19.58 -12.48 8.23
C PHE A 273 20.72 -11.57 7.76
N ARG A 274 21.10 -11.62 6.48
CA ARG A 274 22.11 -10.71 5.91
C ARG A 274 21.63 -9.27 5.91
N VAL A 275 20.40 -9.03 5.44
CA VAL A 275 19.80 -7.71 5.32
C VAL A 275 19.36 -7.17 6.67
N ASN A 276 18.74 -7.97 7.55
CA ASN A 276 18.34 -7.54 8.89
C ASN A 276 19.52 -7.02 9.71
N ARG A 277 20.72 -7.62 9.58
CA ARG A 277 21.93 -7.11 10.25
C ARG A 277 22.29 -5.70 9.76
N LYS A 278 22.29 -5.48 8.45
CA LYS A 278 22.59 -4.17 7.83
C LYS A 278 21.56 -3.11 8.20
N LEU A 279 20.28 -3.49 8.20
CA LEU A 279 19.20 -2.62 8.63
C LEU A 279 19.28 -2.30 10.14
N ALA A 280 19.62 -3.26 10.99
CA ALA A 280 19.82 -3.02 12.42
C ALA A 280 20.94 -2.00 12.68
N GLU A 281 22.07 -2.13 11.97
CA GLU A 281 23.19 -1.18 12.04
C GLU A 281 22.81 0.25 11.62
N SER A 282 21.72 0.41 10.86
CA SER A 282 21.22 1.73 10.44
C SER A 282 20.44 2.48 11.52
N LEU A 283 19.93 1.76 12.53
CA LEU A 283 19.06 2.34 13.54
C LEU A 283 19.89 2.94 14.67
N LYS A 284 19.52 4.15 15.11
CA LYS A 284 20.11 4.76 16.31
C LYS A 284 19.82 3.85 17.50
N THR A 285 20.87 3.32 18.13
CA THR A 285 20.77 2.65 19.43
C THR A 285 20.95 3.70 20.53
N PRO A 286 19.87 4.17 21.19
CA PRO A 286 20.02 5.01 22.37
C PRO A 286 20.80 4.23 23.43
N PHE A 287 21.67 4.91 24.19
CA PHE A 287 22.35 4.29 25.32
C PHE A 287 21.32 3.98 26.42
N LYS A 288 20.76 2.77 26.38
CA LYS A 288 19.78 2.25 27.34
C LYS A 288 20.33 0.98 27.96
N LEU A 289 20.34 0.94 29.28
CA LEU A 289 20.73 -0.25 30.06
C LEU A 289 19.47 -0.96 30.57
N ASP A 290 19.48 -2.28 30.54
CA ASP A 290 18.58 -3.14 31.31
C ASP A 290 19.43 -3.85 32.39
N GLY A 291 19.31 -3.38 33.63
CA GLY A 291 20.26 -3.68 34.69
C GLY A 291 21.67 -3.19 34.34
N ILE A 292 22.60 -4.13 34.14
CA ILE A 292 23.99 -3.85 33.75
C ILE A 292 24.27 -4.08 32.25
N PHE A 293 23.29 -4.59 31.49
CA PHE A 293 23.47 -4.94 30.09
C PHE A 293 22.92 -3.85 29.18
N ARG A 294 23.63 -3.57 28.08
CA ARG A 294 23.16 -2.65 27.05
C ARG A 294 22.03 -3.30 26.24
N VAL A 295 20.97 -2.53 25.98
CA VAL A 295 19.87 -2.96 25.11
C VAL A 295 20.19 -2.56 23.68
N ASP A 296 20.67 -3.52 22.89
CA ASP A 296 20.95 -3.30 21.47
C ASP A 296 19.72 -3.56 20.58
N ASP A 297 18.81 -4.46 20.98
CA ASP A 297 17.56 -4.75 20.25
C ASP A 297 16.39 -3.87 20.75
N THR A 298 16.18 -2.74 20.07
CA THR A 298 15.14 -1.76 20.46
C THR A 298 13.77 -2.07 19.79
N PRO A 299 12.67 -1.42 20.21
CA PRO A 299 11.39 -1.55 19.50
C PRO A 299 11.51 -1.24 18.00
N MET A 300 12.32 -0.25 17.62
CA MET A 300 12.61 0.06 16.21
C MET A 300 13.25 -1.12 15.47
N HIS A 301 14.18 -1.83 16.11
CA HIS A 301 14.81 -3.01 15.50
C HIS A 301 13.80 -4.13 15.27
N LYS A 302 12.88 -4.34 16.23
CA LYS A 302 11.79 -5.31 16.09
C LYS A 302 10.84 -4.92 14.96
N ALA A 303 10.46 -3.64 14.88
CA ALA A 303 9.58 -3.12 13.83
C ALA A 303 10.21 -3.23 12.42
N VAL A 304 11.49 -2.91 12.27
CA VAL A 304 12.21 -3.10 10.98
C VAL A 304 12.31 -4.57 10.60
N ARG A 305 12.57 -5.44 11.58
CA ARG A 305 12.59 -6.89 11.38
C ARG A 305 11.23 -7.41 10.91
N GLU A 306 10.15 -6.91 11.51
CA GLU A 306 8.77 -7.21 11.14
C GLU A 306 8.43 -6.68 9.73
N ALA A 307 8.89 -5.49 9.37
CA ALA A 307 8.73 -4.93 8.03
C ALA A 307 9.43 -5.78 6.97
N LEU A 308 10.69 -6.18 7.21
CA LEU A 308 11.43 -7.07 6.32
C LEU A 308 10.75 -8.44 6.20
N ALA A 309 10.33 -9.02 7.32
CA ALA A 309 9.62 -10.30 7.35
C ALA A 309 8.32 -10.24 6.53
N ASN A 310 7.47 -9.24 6.77
CA ASN A 310 6.22 -9.07 6.01
C ASN A 310 6.44 -8.81 4.52
N CYS A 311 7.51 -8.10 4.15
CA CYS A 311 7.90 -7.92 2.76
C CYS A 311 8.16 -9.27 2.06
N LEU A 312 8.84 -10.21 2.73
CA LEU A 312 9.11 -11.54 2.19
C LEU A 312 7.86 -12.44 2.22
N PHE A 313 7.07 -12.41 3.30
CA PHE A 313 5.90 -13.29 3.45
C PHE A 313 4.82 -12.98 2.42
N ASN A 314 4.70 -11.72 2.03
CA ASN A 314 3.64 -11.24 1.13
C ASN A 314 4.08 -11.08 -0.32
N ALA A 315 5.35 -11.34 -0.66
CA ALA A 315 5.84 -11.26 -2.03
C ALA A 315 5.18 -12.30 -2.97
N ASP A 316 4.71 -11.87 -4.14
CA ASP A 316 4.40 -12.76 -5.27
C ASP A 316 5.67 -13.17 -6.01
N TYR A 317 6.27 -14.29 -5.61
CA TYR A 317 7.48 -14.83 -6.24
C TYR A 317 7.26 -15.35 -7.67
N HIS A 318 6.01 -15.56 -8.09
CA HIS A 318 5.65 -15.86 -9.49
C HIS A 318 5.39 -14.59 -10.31
N GLY A 319 5.52 -13.41 -9.69
CA GLY A 319 5.44 -12.12 -10.35
C GLY A 319 6.64 -11.84 -11.24
N VAL A 320 6.59 -10.73 -11.97
CA VAL A 320 7.65 -10.34 -12.93
C VAL A 320 8.72 -9.41 -12.31
N ARG A 321 8.62 -9.13 -11.01
CA ARG A 321 9.57 -8.28 -10.27
C ARG A 321 10.01 -8.98 -8.99
N GLY A 322 11.25 -8.73 -8.57
CA GLY A 322 11.81 -9.23 -7.32
C GLY A 322 11.48 -8.37 -6.10
N VAL A 323 11.86 -8.86 -4.91
CA VAL A 323 11.82 -8.07 -3.68
C VAL A 323 12.99 -7.08 -3.67
N VAL A 324 12.71 -5.82 -3.37
CA VAL A 324 13.72 -4.77 -3.24
C VAL A 324 13.62 -4.11 -1.87
N VAL A 325 14.74 -4.02 -1.16
CA VAL A 325 14.87 -3.30 0.10
C VAL A 325 15.89 -2.19 -0.11
N ARG A 326 15.47 -0.93 0.07
CA ARG A 326 16.33 0.23 -0.11
C ARG A 326 16.62 0.89 1.22
N ARG A 327 17.87 1.33 1.37
CA ARG A 327 18.32 2.17 2.48
C ARG A 327 18.96 3.44 1.93
N THR A 328 18.44 4.57 2.35
CA THR A 328 19.09 5.89 2.23
C THR A 328 19.38 6.41 3.64
N PRO A 329 20.05 7.57 3.81
CA PRO A 329 20.30 8.13 5.14
C PRO A 329 19.03 8.41 5.94
N ASP A 330 17.95 8.74 5.25
CA ASP A 330 16.71 9.29 5.82
C ASP A 330 15.51 8.33 5.76
N LYS A 331 15.57 7.23 5.00
CA LYS A 331 14.45 6.27 4.90
C LYS A 331 14.89 4.82 4.63
N LEU A 332 14.03 3.91 5.04
CA LEU A 332 14.02 2.51 4.62
C LEU A 332 12.79 2.28 3.74
N VAL A 333 12.97 1.59 2.61
CA VAL A 333 11.86 1.26 1.69
C VAL A 333 11.85 -0.25 1.46
N PHE A 334 10.69 -0.87 1.66
CA PHE A 334 10.46 -2.29 1.41
C PHE A 334 9.47 -2.43 0.27
N GLU A 335 9.90 -3.08 -0.81
CA GLU A 335 9.12 -3.24 -2.02
C GLU A 335 8.98 -4.73 -2.34
N ASN A 336 7.76 -5.27 -2.25
CA ASN A 336 7.47 -6.64 -2.66
C ASN A 336 6.52 -6.67 -3.87
N PRO A 337 6.71 -7.63 -4.80
CA PRO A 337 5.77 -7.84 -5.89
C PRO A 337 4.38 -8.25 -5.37
N GLY A 338 3.34 -7.79 -6.05
CA GLY A 338 1.94 -8.07 -5.74
C GLY A 338 1.23 -6.99 -4.91
N ASP A 339 -0.08 -7.14 -4.79
CA ASP A 339 -0.99 -6.30 -4.02
C ASP A 339 -1.16 -6.83 -2.58
N ILE A 340 -1.78 -6.01 -1.73
CA ILE A 340 -2.13 -6.32 -0.35
C ILE A 340 -3.46 -7.09 -0.35
N ARG A 341 -3.38 -8.40 -0.04
CA ARG A 341 -4.54 -9.31 -0.07
C ARG A 341 -5.68 -8.88 0.84
N THR A 342 -5.39 -8.42 2.05
CA THR A 342 -6.38 -7.93 3.02
C THR A 342 -6.85 -6.49 2.75
N GLY A 343 -6.09 -5.74 1.95
CA GLY A 343 -6.27 -4.31 1.72
C GLY A 343 -5.62 -3.44 2.82
N ILE A 344 -5.23 -2.22 2.45
CA ILE A 344 -4.50 -1.29 3.34
C ILE A 344 -5.24 -1.02 4.64
N GLU A 345 -6.56 -0.81 4.59
CA GLU A 345 -7.36 -0.49 5.78
C GLU A 345 -7.34 -1.64 6.80
N GLN A 346 -7.59 -2.88 6.35
CA GLN A 346 -7.53 -4.06 7.23
C GLN A 346 -6.11 -4.36 7.72
N MET A 347 -5.10 -4.16 6.86
CA MET A 347 -3.69 -4.33 7.22
C MET A 347 -3.27 -3.37 8.35
N ARG A 348 -3.79 -2.13 8.35
CA ARG A 348 -3.55 -1.13 9.41
C ARG A 348 -4.30 -1.44 10.70
N LEU A 349 -5.51 -1.98 10.62
CA LEU A 349 -6.28 -2.41 11.80
C LEU A 349 -5.64 -3.60 12.51
N GLY A 350 -5.02 -4.50 11.75
CA GLY A 350 -4.44 -5.74 12.25
C GLY A 350 -5.48 -6.80 12.59
N GLY A 351 -5.05 -7.84 13.31
CA GLY A 351 -5.90 -8.93 13.79
C GLY A 351 -6.33 -9.97 12.73
N VAL A 352 -6.10 -9.68 11.45
CA VAL A 352 -6.30 -10.63 10.33
C VAL A 352 -4.97 -10.81 9.62
N SER A 353 -4.49 -12.06 9.57
CA SER A 353 -3.26 -12.44 8.88
C SER A 353 -3.59 -13.34 7.69
N ASP A 354 -3.23 -12.88 6.49
CA ASP A 354 -3.42 -13.62 5.23
C ASP A 354 -2.16 -13.53 4.34
N PRO A 355 -1.05 -14.19 4.73
CA PRO A 355 0.20 -14.12 3.99
C PRO A 355 0.11 -14.82 2.63
N ARG A 356 0.83 -14.30 1.64
CA ARG A 356 0.98 -14.96 0.33
C ARG A 356 1.75 -16.28 0.42
N ASN A 357 2.73 -16.34 1.33
CA ASN A 357 3.59 -17.50 1.57
C ASN A 357 3.44 -17.95 3.04
N GLY A 358 2.44 -18.79 3.31
CA GLY A 358 2.06 -19.21 4.65
C GLY A 358 3.03 -20.21 5.30
N LEU A 359 3.68 -21.08 4.53
CA LEU A 359 4.74 -21.97 5.01
C LEU A 359 6.03 -21.21 5.28
N VAL A 360 6.39 -20.25 4.42
CA VAL A 360 7.50 -19.32 4.66
C VAL A 360 7.30 -18.58 5.98
N MET A 361 6.12 -17.96 6.16
CA MET A 361 5.76 -17.30 7.43
C MET A 361 5.86 -18.27 8.62
N LYS A 362 5.29 -19.48 8.50
CA LYS A 362 5.36 -20.51 9.55
C LYS A 362 6.82 -20.81 9.93
N MET A 363 7.71 -21.01 8.95
CA MET A 363 9.12 -21.31 9.21
C MET A 363 9.83 -20.17 9.92
N PHE A 364 9.62 -18.92 9.51
CA PHE A 364 10.16 -17.77 10.23
C PHE A 364 9.59 -17.63 11.65
N SER A 365 8.27 -17.81 11.85
CA SER A 365 7.68 -17.76 13.18
C SER A 365 8.23 -18.85 14.10
N LEU A 366 8.58 -20.03 13.58
CA LEU A 366 9.19 -21.10 14.38
C LEU A 366 10.57 -20.71 14.96
N ILE A 367 11.23 -19.69 14.41
CA ILE A 367 12.50 -19.12 14.90
C ILE A 367 12.34 -17.70 15.47
N ASP A 368 11.12 -17.34 15.91
CA ASP A 368 10.75 -16.04 16.50
C ASP A 368 11.01 -14.83 15.59
N VAL A 369 10.79 -15.02 14.29
CA VAL A 369 10.75 -13.96 13.27
C VAL A 369 9.32 -13.85 12.73
N GLY A 370 8.68 -12.70 12.92
CA GLY A 370 7.31 -12.48 12.45
C GLY A 370 6.26 -13.15 13.33
N GLU A 371 5.27 -12.39 13.79
CA GLU A 371 4.13 -12.90 14.55
C GLU A 371 2.95 -13.27 13.64
N ARG A 372 2.23 -14.36 13.96
CA ARG A 372 1.05 -14.82 13.19
C ARG A 372 -0.26 -14.13 13.56
N ALA A 373 -0.25 -13.25 14.57
CA ALA A 373 -1.46 -12.64 15.12
C ALA A 373 -1.99 -11.46 14.29
N GLY A 374 -1.27 -11.01 13.25
CA GLY A 374 -1.63 -9.82 12.48
C GLY A 374 -1.44 -8.51 13.25
N THR A 375 -0.59 -8.52 14.28
CA THR A 375 -0.23 -7.38 15.13
C THR A 375 0.97 -6.59 14.58
N GLY A 376 1.77 -7.20 13.71
CA GLY A 376 3.05 -6.66 13.27
C GLY A 376 2.96 -5.28 12.59
N VAL A 377 2.00 -5.08 11.69
CA VAL A 377 1.84 -3.76 11.02
C VAL A 377 1.40 -2.67 12.00
N PRO A 378 0.32 -2.84 12.80
CA PRO A 378 0.00 -1.89 13.87
C PRO A 378 1.20 -1.55 14.77
N ASP A 379 2.01 -2.55 15.13
CA ASP A 379 3.19 -2.35 16.00
C ASP A 379 4.28 -1.52 15.33
N VAL A 380 4.49 -1.66 14.02
CA VAL A 380 5.40 -0.79 13.24
C VAL A 380 4.94 0.67 13.31
N PHE A 381 3.65 0.93 13.06
CA PHE A 381 3.08 2.27 13.12
C PHE A 381 3.17 2.88 14.52
N ALA A 382 2.81 2.11 15.54
CA ALA A 382 2.92 2.54 16.94
C ALA A 382 4.37 2.84 17.33
N THR A 383 5.32 2.02 16.87
CA THR A 383 6.75 2.20 17.14
C THR A 383 7.27 3.51 16.52
N TRP A 384 6.89 3.81 15.27
CA TRP A 384 7.27 5.06 14.60
C TRP A 384 6.66 6.29 15.27
N ALA A 385 5.38 6.22 15.64
CA ALA A 385 4.71 7.29 16.37
C ALA A 385 5.38 7.57 17.73
N ASN A 386 5.71 6.51 18.49
CA ASN A 386 6.40 6.62 19.77
C ASN A 386 7.83 7.18 19.65
N ALA A 387 8.48 6.97 18.51
CA ALA A 387 9.79 7.53 18.20
C ALA A 387 9.72 9.01 17.75
N GLY A 388 8.52 9.56 17.54
CA GLY A 388 8.33 10.92 17.01
C GLY A 388 8.73 11.06 15.55
N LEU A 389 8.70 9.97 14.78
CA LEU A 389 9.03 9.93 13.35
C LEU A 389 7.77 10.07 12.49
N PRO A 390 7.90 10.48 11.21
CA PRO A 390 6.78 10.52 10.28
C PRO A 390 6.04 9.18 10.19
N GLU A 391 4.72 9.22 10.06
CA GLU A 391 3.92 8.01 9.95
C GLU A 391 4.37 7.14 8.75
N PRO A 392 4.53 5.82 8.93
CA PRO A 392 4.83 4.91 7.83
C PRO A 392 3.85 5.06 6.65
N ARG A 393 4.40 5.09 5.43
CA ARG A 393 3.61 5.17 4.19
C ARG A 393 3.50 3.78 3.57
N ILE A 394 2.27 3.36 3.26
CA ILE A 394 1.99 2.14 2.51
C ILE A 394 1.35 2.54 1.18
N GLU A 395 1.86 2.01 0.08
CA GLU A 395 1.37 2.28 -1.27
C GLU A 395 1.21 0.99 -2.07
N GLU A 396 0.21 0.97 -2.94
CA GLU A 396 -0.01 -0.09 -3.92
C GLU A 396 0.04 0.52 -5.33
N ASN A 397 1.02 0.11 -6.11
CA ASN A 397 1.17 0.51 -7.49
C ASN A 397 0.61 -0.59 -8.39
N PHE A 398 -0.45 -0.28 -9.13
CA PHE A 398 -1.06 -1.18 -10.11
C PHE A 398 -0.60 -0.84 -11.53
N GLY A 399 -0.25 -1.86 -12.31
CA GLY A 399 0.26 -1.70 -13.67
C GLY A 399 0.82 -3.00 -14.24
N GLU A 400 1.82 -2.91 -15.13
CA GLU A 400 2.45 -4.10 -15.72
C GLU A 400 2.99 -5.09 -14.67
N ALA A 401 3.37 -4.56 -13.50
CA ALA A 401 3.79 -5.36 -12.36
C ALA A 401 3.34 -4.69 -11.07
N ASP A 402 2.36 -5.30 -10.41
CA ASP A 402 1.88 -4.83 -9.12
C ASP A 402 2.99 -4.80 -8.07
N ARG A 403 2.98 -3.77 -7.23
CA ARG A 403 3.98 -3.60 -6.18
C ARG A 403 3.39 -2.96 -4.94
N THR A 404 3.68 -3.56 -3.80
CA THR A 404 3.43 -2.99 -2.48
C THR A 404 4.71 -2.34 -1.98
N ILE A 405 4.59 -1.10 -1.49
CA ILE A 405 5.71 -0.30 -0.99
C ILE A 405 5.42 0.14 0.44
N LEU A 406 6.32 -0.16 1.36
CA LEU A 406 6.34 0.37 2.73
C LEU A 406 7.56 1.29 2.89
N THR A 407 7.31 2.56 3.20
CA THR A 407 8.36 3.55 3.48
C THR A 407 8.36 3.91 4.96
N LEU A 408 9.53 3.78 5.57
CA LEU A 408 9.80 4.11 6.97
C LEU A 408 10.85 5.23 7.04
N MET A 409 10.44 6.43 7.47
CA MET A 409 11.37 7.55 7.62
C MET A 409 12.23 7.38 8.89
N LEU A 410 13.51 7.68 8.82
CA LEU A 410 14.48 7.57 9.91
C LEU A 410 14.75 8.90 10.62
N GLU A 411 14.26 10.02 10.07
CA GLU A 411 14.43 11.36 10.62
C GLU A 411 13.09 12.11 10.71
N ALA A 412 12.95 12.96 11.73
CA ALA A 412 11.73 13.70 12.02
C ALA A 412 11.38 14.77 10.97
N ASP A 413 12.42 15.40 10.40
CA ASP A 413 12.27 16.51 9.44
C ASP A 413 12.25 16.04 7.98
N ALA A 414 12.37 14.72 7.74
CA ALA A 414 12.38 14.18 6.40
C ALA A 414 10.98 14.27 5.79
N LYS A 415 10.85 15.05 4.70
CA LYS A 415 9.60 15.13 3.94
C LYS A 415 9.48 13.86 3.10
N PRO A 416 8.30 13.23 3.02
CA PRO A 416 8.09 12.18 2.02
C PRO A 416 8.26 12.81 0.63
N ASP A 417 9.19 12.27 -0.16
CA ASP A 417 9.35 12.66 -1.56
C ASP A 417 8.05 12.38 -2.31
N ASN A 418 7.32 13.43 -2.65
CA ASN A 418 6.18 13.35 -3.56
C ASN A 418 6.70 13.50 -5.00
N ASN A 419 7.43 12.49 -5.48
CA ASN A 419 7.65 12.12 -6.90
C ASN A 419 9.01 11.41 -7.02
N GLU A 420 8.99 10.09 -6.95
CA GLU A 420 9.92 9.30 -7.77
C GLU A 420 9.06 8.52 -8.78
N GLN A 421 8.92 9.09 -9.97
CA GLN A 421 8.66 8.27 -11.14
C GLN A 421 9.83 7.30 -11.26
N ILE A 422 9.53 6.02 -11.12
CA ILE A 422 10.44 4.91 -11.46
C ILE A 422 10.84 5.14 -12.92
N SER A 423 12.08 5.56 -13.16
CA SER A 423 12.61 5.67 -14.52
C SER A 423 12.89 4.26 -15.04
N ASP A 424 12.03 3.80 -15.94
CA ASP A 424 12.33 2.67 -16.81
C ASP A 424 13.37 3.14 -17.85
N ASP A 425 14.65 2.83 -17.62
CA ASP A 425 15.72 3.07 -18.60
C ASP A 425 15.71 1.96 -19.66
N TYR A 426 15.05 2.21 -20.79
CA TYR A 426 15.37 1.60 -22.09
C TYR A 426 15.59 2.71 -23.14
N GLU A 427 16.84 2.79 -23.58
CA GLU A 427 17.41 3.29 -24.84
C GLU A 427 16.76 4.46 -25.62
N GLN A 428 17.56 5.54 -25.70
CA GLN A 428 17.83 6.49 -26.80
C GLN A 428 16.89 6.53 -28.03
N ILE A 429 16.44 7.74 -28.42
CA ILE A 429 16.76 8.42 -29.71
C ILE A 429 16.07 9.81 -29.80
N ASN A 430 16.91 10.83 -29.97
CA ASN A 430 16.77 12.09 -30.74
C ASN A 430 15.61 13.10 -30.54
N SER A 431 16.07 14.34 -30.26
CA SER A 431 15.80 15.59 -30.98
C SER A 431 14.76 16.58 -30.42
N SER A 432 15.33 17.71 -29.96
CA SER A 432 14.97 19.11 -30.27
C SER A 432 13.54 19.62 -29.99
N ASN A 433 13.46 20.53 -29.01
CA ASN A 433 13.06 21.96 -29.15
C ASN A 433 12.16 22.51 -28.03
N GLU A 434 12.67 23.61 -27.46
CA GLU A 434 12.00 24.89 -27.11
C GLU A 434 10.89 24.95 -26.03
N GLN A 435 11.33 25.45 -24.87
CA GLN A 435 10.82 26.62 -24.11
C GLN A 435 9.31 26.88 -24.03
N ILE A 436 8.77 26.81 -22.81
CA ILE A 436 7.93 27.88 -22.22
C ILE A 436 8.32 28.04 -20.74
N THR A 437 8.74 29.26 -20.38
CA THR A 437 9.05 29.74 -19.03
C THR A 437 7.78 30.13 -18.28
N ASP A 438 7.69 29.85 -16.97
CA ASP A 438 6.83 30.63 -16.08
C ASP A 438 7.49 30.87 -14.71
N ASN A 439 7.53 32.15 -14.35
CA ASN A 439 8.18 32.72 -13.17
C ASN A 439 7.31 32.53 -11.91
N ASN A 440 7.90 32.05 -10.81
CA ASN A 440 7.32 32.20 -9.47
C ASN A 440 8.40 32.14 -8.36
N GLU A 441 9.43 32.97 -8.49
CA GLU A 441 10.39 33.22 -7.41
C GLU A 441 10.08 34.57 -6.74
N GLN A 442 9.25 34.58 -5.71
CA GLN A 442 9.22 35.67 -4.70
C GLN A 442 8.32 35.34 -3.48
N ILE A 443 8.59 34.24 -2.74
CA ILE A 443 7.94 33.99 -1.43
C ILE A 443 8.90 33.34 -0.39
N ASN A 444 10.21 33.63 -0.43
CA ASN A 444 11.19 32.93 0.43
C ASN A 444 11.87 33.74 1.55
N GLY A 445 11.53 35.01 1.78
CA GLY A 445 12.27 35.84 2.76
C GLY A 445 11.86 35.77 4.24
N LEU A 446 10.61 35.40 4.56
CA LEU A 446 10.04 35.51 5.93
C LEU A 446 9.39 34.21 6.44
N ASN A 447 9.42 33.15 5.64
CA ASN A 447 8.66 31.93 5.87
C ASN A 447 9.35 30.93 6.82
N GLU A 448 10.62 31.14 7.19
CA GLU A 448 11.41 30.18 7.98
C GLU A 448 11.08 30.18 9.48
N GLN A 449 10.36 31.17 10.01
CA GLN A 449 10.12 31.26 11.45
C GLN A 449 8.69 30.94 11.91
N ILE A 450 7.73 30.77 11.00
CA ILE A 450 6.32 30.47 11.34
C ILE A 450 5.99 28.99 11.10
N THR A 451 5.16 28.42 11.96
CA THR A 451 4.73 27.01 11.85
C THR A 451 3.83 26.79 10.63
N GLU A 452 3.72 25.55 10.15
CA GLU A 452 2.81 25.24 9.02
C GLU A 452 1.36 25.62 9.33
N ARG A 453 0.95 25.46 10.59
CA ARG A 453 -0.36 25.90 11.08
C ARG A 453 -0.58 27.40 10.90
N GLN A 454 0.42 28.21 11.23
CA GLN A 454 0.39 29.66 11.04
C GLN A 454 0.39 30.05 9.56
N ARG A 455 1.08 29.29 8.70
CA ARG A 455 1.02 29.49 7.23
C ARG A 455 -0.38 29.20 6.67
N ILE A 456 -1.06 28.19 7.19
CA ILE A 456 -2.45 27.88 6.81
C ILE A 456 -3.37 29.01 7.26
N VAL A 457 -3.21 29.54 8.48
CA VAL A 457 -3.97 30.72 8.95
C VAL A 457 -3.79 31.91 8.00
N LEU A 458 -2.55 32.25 7.61
CA LEU A 458 -2.28 33.35 6.67
C LEU A 458 -2.93 33.11 5.29
N ARG A 459 -2.74 31.93 4.69
CA ARG A 459 -3.35 31.58 3.39
C ARG A 459 -4.87 31.60 3.44
N PHE A 460 -5.46 31.18 4.56
CA PHE A 460 -6.91 31.17 4.74
C PHE A 460 -7.48 32.59 4.84
N VAL A 461 -6.87 33.47 5.65
CA VAL A 461 -7.37 34.85 5.78
C VAL A 461 -7.15 35.69 4.53
N GLU A 462 -6.17 35.37 3.70
CA GLU A 462 -5.95 36.03 2.40
C GLU A 462 -7.11 35.75 1.44
N LYS A 463 -7.63 34.51 1.45
CA LYS A 463 -8.83 34.11 0.67
C LYS A 463 -10.14 34.53 1.32
N SER A 464 -10.15 34.77 2.64
CA SER A 464 -11.35 35.13 3.40
C SER A 464 -11.05 36.20 4.46
N PRO A 465 -10.85 37.48 4.05
CA PRO A 465 -10.43 38.56 4.96
C PRO A 465 -11.38 38.80 6.14
N ARG A 466 -12.68 38.51 5.99
CA ARG A 466 -13.67 38.72 7.06
C ARG A 466 -13.84 37.54 8.01
N ALA A 467 -13.05 36.47 7.84
CA ALA A 467 -13.12 35.27 8.67
C ALA A 467 -13.04 35.58 10.18
N THR A 468 -13.86 34.87 10.94
CA THR A 468 -13.79 34.84 12.41
C THR A 468 -12.70 33.88 12.87
N TYR A 469 -12.34 33.94 14.15
CA TYR A 469 -11.41 32.94 14.72
C TYR A 469 -11.95 31.52 14.65
N ASP A 470 -13.28 31.33 14.68
CA ASP A 470 -13.91 30.01 14.58
C ASP A 470 -13.85 29.47 13.14
N ASP A 471 -13.87 30.35 12.13
CA ASP A 471 -13.69 29.96 10.73
C ASP A 471 -12.24 29.51 10.48
N MET A 472 -11.28 30.27 10.99
CA MET A 472 -9.87 29.89 10.95
C MET A 472 -9.60 28.58 11.72
N ALA A 473 -10.23 28.40 12.88
CA ALA A 473 -10.12 27.19 13.69
C ALA A 473 -10.60 25.95 12.93
N ARG A 474 -11.74 26.06 12.23
CA ARG A 474 -12.25 25.00 11.36
C ARG A 474 -11.34 24.73 10.16
N ALA A 475 -10.83 25.76 9.51
CA ALA A 475 -9.92 25.62 8.37
C ALA A 475 -8.60 24.92 8.73
N VAL A 476 -8.16 25.09 9.98
CA VAL A 476 -6.89 24.58 10.49
C VAL A 476 -7.05 23.26 11.25
N GLY A 477 -8.27 22.89 11.67
CA GLY A 477 -8.55 21.69 12.45
C GLY A 477 -8.10 21.77 13.92
N VAL A 478 -8.13 22.96 14.53
CA VAL A 478 -7.74 23.16 15.95
C VAL A 478 -8.79 23.98 16.70
N SER A 479 -8.67 24.08 18.03
CA SER A 479 -9.58 24.91 18.83
C SER A 479 -9.46 26.41 18.51
N SER A 480 -10.55 27.16 18.67
CA SER A 480 -10.57 28.64 18.54
C SER A 480 -9.54 29.33 19.45
N ALA A 481 -9.28 28.76 20.63
CA ALA A 481 -8.24 29.25 21.56
C ALA A 481 -6.81 29.02 21.04
N THR A 482 -6.58 27.98 20.23
CA THR A 482 -5.29 27.71 19.59
C THR A 482 -5.05 28.68 18.43
N VAL A 483 -6.05 28.88 17.57
CA VAL A 483 -5.96 29.83 16.46
C VAL A 483 -5.81 31.27 16.94
N ARG A 484 -6.47 31.65 18.04
CA ARG A 484 -6.30 32.98 18.62
C ARG A 484 -4.85 33.23 19.01
N ARG A 485 -4.19 32.25 19.64
CA ARG A 485 -2.74 32.30 19.97
C ARG A 485 -1.88 32.41 18.71
N ASP A 486 -2.17 31.62 17.68
CA ASP A 486 -1.42 31.68 16.43
C ASP A 486 -1.58 33.04 15.72
N ALA A 487 -2.79 33.59 15.70
CA ALA A 487 -3.05 34.92 15.14
C ALA A 487 -2.37 36.03 15.95
N GLU A 488 -2.33 35.94 17.28
CA GLU A 488 -1.59 36.88 18.13
C GLU A 488 -0.08 36.85 17.84
N ILE A 489 0.49 35.65 17.63
CA ILE A 489 1.90 35.51 17.24
C ILE A 489 2.15 36.13 15.86
N LEU A 490 1.26 35.88 14.88
CA LEU A 490 1.36 36.45 13.55
C LEU A 490 1.23 37.98 13.54
N ILE A 491 0.35 38.54 14.38
CA ILE A 491 0.22 39.98 14.58
C ILE A 491 1.46 40.56 15.26
N GLY A 492 1.97 39.91 16.31
CA GLY A 492 3.18 40.33 17.00
C GLY A 492 4.42 40.32 16.12
N ARG A 493 4.42 39.51 15.05
CA ARG A 493 5.48 39.46 14.03
C ARG A 493 5.22 40.36 12.82
N GLY A 494 4.14 41.14 12.84
CA GLY A 494 3.80 42.05 11.76
C GLY A 494 3.35 41.37 10.46
N LEU A 495 3.03 40.07 10.47
CA LEU A 495 2.60 39.32 9.28
C LEU A 495 1.08 39.35 9.08
N LEU A 496 0.32 39.69 10.12
CA LEU A 496 -1.13 39.72 10.12
C LEU A 496 -1.64 40.95 10.86
N LYS A 497 -2.66 41.64 10.32
CA LYS A 497 -3.27 42.80 10.97
C LYS A 497 -4.79 42.73 10.87
N ARG A 498 -5.50 43.12 11.92
CA ARG A 498 -6.97 43.34 11.86
C ARG A 498 -7.22 44.82 11.59
N VAL A 499 -7.88 45.13 10.48
CA VAL A 499 -8.29 46.50 10.11
C VAL A 499 -9.79 46.65 10.31
N GLY A 500 -10.20 47.68 11.03
CA GLY A 500 -11.60 47.97 11.35
C GLY A 500 -12.05 47.51 12.74
N SER A 501 -13.36 47.57 12.99
CA SER A 501 -13.92 47.29 14.32
C SER A 501 -13.86 45.80 14.71
N ARG A 502 -13.94 45.50 16.01
CA ARG A 502 -13.90 44.10 16.49
C ARG A 502 -15.00 43.21 15.90
N LYS A 503 -16.15 43.77 15.50
CA LYS A 503 -17.31 43.05 14.94
C LYS A 503 -17.40 43.07 13.41
N ALA A 504 -16.83 44.08 12.74
CA ALA A 504 -16.97 44.25 11.29
C ALA A 504 -15.63 44.43 10.54
N GLY A 505 -14.50 44.26 11.24
CA GLY A 505 -13.17 44.37 10.65
C GLY A 505 -12.82 43.21 9.71
N GLN A 506 -11.70 43.35 9.01
CA GLN A 506 -11.13 42.34 8.15
C GLN A 506 -9.64 42.15 8.45
N TRP A 507 -9.13 40.97 8.17
CA TRP A 507 -7.73 40.59 8.28
C TRP A 507 -6.99 41.02 7.02
N GLU A 508 -5.78 41.53 7.21
CA GLU A 508 -4.87 41.91 6.14
C GLU A 508 -3.52 41.25 6.41
N VAL A 509 -3.06 40.45 5.44
CA VAL A 509 -1.73 39.83 5.47
C VAL A 509 -0.73 40.88 5.02
N GLN A 510 0.26 41.17 5.85
CA GLN A 510 1.29 42.16 5.54
C GLN A 510 2.45 41.45 4.84
N ARG A 511 2.77 41.88 3.63
CA ARG A 511 3.95 41.45 2.88
C ARG A 511 5.01 42.51 3.16
N GLY A 512 6.15 42.13 3.74
CA GLY A 512 7.18 43.09 4.14
C GLY A 512 7.66 43.92 2.95
N GLU A 513 7.44 45.23 2.96
CA GLU A 513 8.20 46.17 2.15
C GLU A 513 9.48 46.50 2.92
N GLU A 514 10.63 46.17 2.34
CA GLU A 514 11.93 46.66 2.82
C GLU A 514 11.91 48.20 2.78
N SER A 515 12.06 48.82 3.95
CA SER A 515 12.44 50.23 4.09
C SER A 515 13.92 50.34 4.36
#